data_AF-C7FEL7-F1
#
_entry.id   AF-C7FEL7-F1
#
_cell.length_a   1.000
_cell.length_b   1.000
_cell.length_c   1.000
_cell.angle_alpha   90.00
_cell.angle_beta   90.00
_cell.angle_gamma   90.00
#
_symmetry.space_group_name_H-M   'P 1'
#
loop_
_entity.id
_entity.type
_entity.pdbx_description
1 polymer ?
#
loop_
_entity_poly.entity_id
_entity_poly.type
_entity_poly.pdbx_seq_one_letter_code
_entity_poly.pdbx_strand_id
1 'polypeptide(L)' 'IVQTLVNSVNSSIPKACCVPTELSAISMLYLDEYDKVVLKNYQEMVVEGCGCR' A
#
# COMPACT_ATOMS: atom_id res chain seq x y z
N ILE A 1 -10.95 -13.61 -3.11
CA ILE A 1 -11.26 -15.01 -3.51
C ILE A 1 -12.56 -15.10 -4.30
N VAL A 2 -13.71 -14.71 -3.73
CA VAL A 2 -15.00 -14.77 -4.42
C VAL A 2 -14.98 -14.01 -5.75
N GLN A 3 -14.47 -12.77 -5.78
CA GLN A 3 -14.36 -11.99 -7.02
C GLN A 3 -13.51 -12.70 -8.09
N THR A 4 -12.38 -13.29 -7.71
CA THR A 4 -11.54 -14.07 -8.63
C THR A 4 -12.30 -15.27 -9.19
N LEU A 5 -13.08 -15.97 -8.36
CA LEU A 5 -13.90 -17.10 -8.78
C LEU A 5 -15.03 -16.65 -9.73
N VAL A 6 -15.72 -15.55 -9.42
CA VAL A 6 -16.76 -15.00 -10.29
C VAL A 6 -16.17 -14.50 -11.61
N ASN A 7 -14.99 -13.88 -11.60
CA ASN A 7 -14.27 -13.51 -12.82
C ASN A 7 -13.96 -14.74 -13.69
N SER A 8 -13.65 -15.89 -13.10
CA SER A 8 -13.34 -17.12 -13.85
C SER A 8 -14.53 -17.67 -14.65
N VAL A 9 -15.77 -17.37 -14.21
CA VAL A 9 -17.00 -17.75 -14.92
C VAL A 9 -17.61 -16.61 -15.74
N ASN A 10 -17.34 -15.35 -15.37
CA ASN A 10 -17.83 -14.15 -16.04
C ASN A 10 -16.71 -13.11 -16.17
N SER A 11 -16.14 -13.02 -17.37
CA SER A 11 -15.02 -12.12 -17.68
C SER A 11 -15.36 -10.63 -17.63
N SER A 12 -16.64 -10.26 -17.52
CA SER A 12 -17.06 -8.87 -17.34
C SER A 12 -16.80 -8.36 -15.91
N ILE A 13 -16.56 -9.26 -14.96
CA ILE A 13 -16.16 -8.91 -13.59
C ILE A 13 -14.65 -8.72 -13.55
N PRO A 14 -14.09 -7.65 -12.94
CA PRO A 14 -12.65 -7.46 -12.87
C PRO A 14 -11.97 -8.49 -11.96
N LYS A 15 -10.71 -8.81 -12.26
CA LYS A 15 -9.86 -9.62 -11.36
C LYS A 15 -9.56 -8.83 -10.08
N ALA A 16 -9.29 -9.55 -9.00
CA ALA A 16 -8.71 -8.96 -7.79
C ALA A 16 -7.36 -8.30 -8.14
N CYS A 17 -7.06 -7.17 -7.52
CA CYS A 17 -5.85 -6.39 -7.80
C CYS A 17 -4.75 -6.71 -6.79
N CYS A 18 -3.51 -6.78 -7.25
CA CYS A 18 -2.35 -6.93 -6.38
C CYS A 18 -2.05 -5.57 -5.73
N VAL A 19 -2.24 -5.48 -4.42
CA VAL A 19 -2.00 -4.27 -3.63
C VAL A 19 -1.11 -4.60 -2.42
N PRO A 20 -0.37 -3.62 -1.88
CA PRO A 20 0.32 -3.81 -0.62
C PRO A 20 -0.64 -4.23 0.49
N THR A 21 -0.27 -5.25 1.26
CA THR A 21 -1.01 -5.73 2.43
C THR A 21 -0.22 -5.64 3.72
N GLU A 22 1.11 -5.56 3.61
CA GLU A 22 2.02 -5.38 4.71
C GLU A 22 2.96 -4.23 4.37
N LEU A 23 2.98 -3.22 5.22
CA LEU A 23 3.86 -2.06 5.04
C LEU A 23 4.62 -1.75 6.33
N SER A 24 5.87 -1.30 6.18
CA SER A 24 6.74 -0.87 7.27
C SER A 24 7.00 0.63 7.23
N ALA A 25 7.57 1.14 8.32
CA ALA A 25 7.84 2.57 8.50
C ALA A 25 9.27 2.95 8.12
N ILE A 26 9.48 4.21 7.76
CA ILE A 26 10.81 4.81 7.58
C ILE A 26 10.97 6.10 8.39
N SER A 27 12.18 6.36 8.87
CA SER A 27 12.56 7.64 9.46
C SER A 27 12.94 8.63 8.38
N MET A 28 12.28 9.79 8.34
CA MET A 28 12.62 10.90 7.45
C MET A 28 13.08 12.12 8.24
N LEU A 29 14.16 12.72 7.76
CA LEU A 29 14.68 14.01 8.22
C LEU A 29 14.38 15.05 7.14
N TYR A 30 13.65 16.11 7.47
CA TYR A 30 13.27 17.16 6.52
C TYR A 30 13.09 18.51 7.21
N LEU A 31 12.98 19.59 6.42
CA LEU A 31 12.59 20.92 6.90
C LEU A 31 11.08 21.10 6.72
N ASP A 32 10.38 21.55 7.76
CA ASP A 32 8.96 21.87 7.67
C ASP A 32 8.70 23.25 7.03
N GLU A 33 7.44 23.66 6.96
CA GLU A 33 7.02 24.95 6.38
C GLU A 33 7.56 26.19 7.13
N TYR A 34 8.18 26.00 8.29
CA TYR A 34 8.79 27.04 9.12
C TYR A 34 10.32 26.91 9.20
N ASP A 35 10.94 26.21 8.24
CA ASP A 35 12.38 25.92 8.17
C ASP A 35 12.93 25.22 9.42
N LYS A 36 12.10 24.45 10.14
CA LYS A 36 12.53 23.67 11.30
C LYS A 36 12.91 22.26 10.89
N VAL A 37 14.01 21.77 11.47
CA VAL A 37 14.46 20.39 11.28
C VAL A 37 13.52 19.44 12.03
N VAL A 38 12.91 18.52 11.29
CA VAL A 38 12.00 17.50 11.81
C VAL A 38 12.54 16.12 11.46
N LEU A 39 12.72 15.29 12.50
CA LEU A 39 12.92 13.85 12.36
C LEU A 39 11.61 13.14 12.71
N LYS A 40 11.03 12.41 11.74
CA LYS A 40 9.73 11.75 11.93
C LYS A 40 9.71 10.36 11.31
N ASN A 41 9.09 9.43 12.03
CA ASN A 41 8.77 8.10 11.50
C ASN A 41 7.44 8.13 10.75
N TYR A 42 7.48 7.85 9.45
CA TYR A 42 6.31 7.75 8.59
C TYR A 42 5.93 6.29 8.40
N GLN A 43 4.71 5.96 8.82
CA GLN A 43 4.12 4.62 8.68
C GLN A 43 3.69 4.38 7.23
N GLU A 44 3.58 3.10 6.85
CA GLU A 44 3.04 2.66 5.56
C GLU A 44 3.82 3.18 4.32
N MET A 45 5.14 3.32 4.46
CA MET A 45 5.99 3.91 3.40
C MET A 45 6.75 2.87 2.59
N VAL A 46 6.99 1.68 3.14
CA VAL A 46 7.73 0.58 2.46
C VAL A 46 6.83 -0.63 2.37
N VAL A 47 6.75 -1.23 1.18
CA VAL A 47 5.98 -2.46 0.96
C VAL A 47 6.82 -3.66 1.39
N GLU A 48 6.32 -4.42 2.37
CA GLU A 48 6.93 -5.68 2.81
C GLU A 48 6.22 -6.89 2.17
N GLY A 49 4.92 -6.75 1.88
CA GLY A 49 4.11 -7.83 1.34
C GLY A 49 2.95 -7.33 0.50
N CYS A 50 2.62 -8.10 -0.55
CA CYS A 50 1.50 -7.84 -1.43
C CYS A 50 0.46 -8.96 -1.35
N GLY A 51 -0.80 -8.61 -1.57
CA GLY A 51 -1.90 -9.55 -1.65
C GLY A 51 -2.97 -9.11 -2.65
N CYS A 52 -3.76 -10.06 -3.13
CA CYS A 52 -4.86 -9.76 -4.03
C CYS A 52 -6.10 -9.33 -3.23
N ARG A 53 -6.62 -8.13 -3.51
CA ARG A 53 -7.86 -7.60 -2.95
C ARG A 53 -8.95 -7.50 -4.02
#